data_AF-A0A7W3LU59-F1
#
_entry.id   AF-A0A7W3LU59-F1
#
_cell.length_a   1.000
_cell.length_b   1.000
_cell.length_c   1.000
_cell.angle_alpha   90.00
_cell.angle_beta   90.00
_cell.angle_gamma   90.00
#
_symmetry.space_group_name_H-M   'P 1'
#
loop_
_entity.id
_entity.type
_entity.pdbx_description
1 polymer ?
#
loop_
_entity_poly.entity_id
_entity_poly.type
_entity_poly.pdbx_seq_one_letter_code
_entity_poly.pdbx_strand_id
1 'polypeptide(L)'
;MTEPLDPDMFDPVCPSRLVPLRFGDKWAGMVVRCLEGGPRRFSELRVPLRGVTAKALTKSLRGLERDGYVVRNAHGRRVEYALTPLGRSLLGPLNALCEWAEDHWDEMLDAREAADVR
;
A
#
# COMPACT_ATOMS: atom_id res chain seq x y z
N MET A 1 17.55 26.42 -17.21
CA MET A 1 16.57 25.64 -18.01
C MET A 1 16.64 24.23 -17.48
N THR A 2 15.54 23.70 -16.95
CA THR A 2 15.51 22.33 -16.41
C THR A 2 15.57 21.35 -17.58
N GLU A 3 16.41 20.32 -17.46
CA GLU A 3 16.49 19.25 -18.46
C GLU A 3 15.13 18.53 -18.56
N PRO A 4 14.66 18.18 -19.78
CA PRO A 4 13.41 17.46 -19.95
C PRO A 4 13.49 16.06 -19.32
N LEU A 5 12.37 15.59 -18.75
CA LEU A 5 12.28 14.25 -18.16
C LEU A 5 12.42 13.19 -19.26
N ASP A 6 13.13 12.10 -18.94
CA ASP A 6 13.25 10.93 -19.80
C ASP A 6 11.87 10.25 -19.97
N PRO A 7 11.34 10.09 -21.20
CA PRO A 7 10.06 9.42 -21.46
C PRO A 7 10.04 7.96 -21.00
N ASP A 8 11.21 7.31 -20.88
CA ASP A 8 11.34 5.90 -20.54
C ASP A 8 11.61 5.66 -19.04
N MET A 9 11.61 6.73 -18.22
CA MET A 9 11.93 6.69 -16.78
C MET A 9 11.13 5.63 -15.98
N PHE A 10 9.92 5.28 -16.44
CA PHE A 10 9.03 4.31 -15.79
C PHE A 10 8.59 3.16 -16.72
N ASP A 11 9.37 2.86 -17.76
CA ASP A 11 9.08 1.75 -18.68
C ASP A 11 8.98 0.41 -17.91
N PRO A 12 7.89 -0.37 -18.07
CA PRO A 12 7.66 -1.61 -17.33
C PRO A 12 8.60 -2.77 -17.71
N VAL A 13 9.30 -2.69 -18.84
CA VAL A 13 10.27 -3.67 -19.34
C VAL A 13 11.69 -3.29 -18.95
N CYS A 14 11.95 -2.01 -18.68
CA CYS A 14 13.25 -1.54 -18.21
C CYS A 14 13.36 -1.78 -16.70
N PRO A 15 14.41 -2.49 -16.21
CA PRO A 15 14.67 -2.67 -14.79
C PRO A 15 15.21 -1.35 -14.21
N SER A 16 14.39 -0.29 -14.24
CA SER A 16 14.81 0.96 -13.64
C SER A 16 14.88 0.72 -12.14
N ARG A 17 16.05 1.02 -11.55
CA ARG A 17 16.25 1.14 -10.09
C ARG A 17 15.33 2.21 -9.46
N LEU A 18 14.43 2.79 -10.26
CA LEU A 18 13.56 3.89 -9.99
C LEU A 18 12.08 3.49 -10.02
N VAL A 19 11.71 2.22 -10.20
CA VAL A 19 10.29 1.83 -10.09
C VAL A 19 9.84 2.14 -8.66
N PRO A 20 9.05 3.21 -8.43
CA PRO A 20 8.54 3.47 -7.10
C PRO A 20 7.68 2.27 -6.72
N LEU A 21 7.78 1.84 -5.47
CA LEU A 21 7.01 0.73 -4.93
C LEU A 21 5.54 0.87 -5.39
N ARG A 22 5.13 0.07 -6.37
CA ARG A 22 3.82 0.21 -7.00
C ARG A 22 2.78 -0.45 -6.12
N PHE A 23 2.20 0.32 -5.21
CA PHE A 23 0.96 -0.09 -4.58
C PHE A 23 -0.18 0.10 -5.58
N GLY A 24 -0.83 -1.00 -5.97
CA GLY A 24 -1.92 -0.99 -6.96
C GLY A 24 -3.14 -0.13 -6.57
N ASP A 25 -3.22 0.33 -5.32
CA ASP A 25 -4.17 1.31 -4.82
C ASP A 25 -3.78 1.86 -3.43
N LYS A 26 -4.52 2.87 -2.96
CA LYS A 26 -4.32 3.54 -1.67
C LYS A 26 -4.52 2.68 -0.42
N TRP A 27 -5.13 1.49 -0.54
CA TRP A 27 -5.41 0.60 0.59
C TRP A 27 -4.28 -0.42 0.82
N ALA A 28 -3.44 -0.68 -0.18
CA ALA A 28 -2.43 -1.71 -0.12
C ALA A 28 -1.51 -1.57 1.10
N GLY A 29 -1.00 -0.36 1.38
CA GLY A 29 -0.19 -0.10 2.58
C GLY A 29 -0.94 -0.38 3.88
N MET A 30 -2.21 0.03 3.98
CA MET A 30 -3.03 -0.23 5.18
C MET A 30 -3.35 -1.72 5.35
N VAL A 31 -3.55 -2.46 4.25
CA VAL A 31 -3.73 -3.92 4.28
C VAL A 31 -2.46 -4.60 4.79
N VAL A 32 -1.28 -4.19 4.31
CA VAL A 32 0.00 -4.72 4.79
C VAL A 32 0.14 -4.51 6.30
N ARG A 33 -0.18 -3.30 6.80
CA ARG A 33 -0.21 -3.02 8.24
C ARG A 33 -1.16 -3.92 9.02
N CYS A 34 -2.37 -4.15 8.53
CA CYS A 34 -3.34 -5.02 9.21
C CYS A 34 -2.86 -6.49 9.32
N LEU A 35 -1.97 -6.92 8.43
CA LEU A 35 -1.45 -8.29 8.37
C LEU A 35 -0.12 -8.48 9.10
N GLU A 36 0.47 -7.41 9.65
CA GLU A 36 1.73 -7.44 10.40
C GLU A 36 1.68 -8.48 11.53
N GLY A 37 0.61 -8.44 12.32
CA GLY A 37 0.35 -9.34 13.45
C GLY A 37 -0.07 -10.77 13.07
N GLY A 38 -0.11 -11.11 11.78
CA GLY A 38 -0.41 -12.47 11.30
C GLY A 38 -1.62 -12.56 10.37
N PRO A 39 -2.04 -13.80 10.02
CA PRO A 39 -3.11 -14.02 9.05
C PRO A 39 -4.45 -13.44 9.52
N ARG A 40 -5.20 -12.80 8.59
CA ARG A 40 -6.52 -12.21 8.86
C ARG A 40 -7.55 -12.58 7.80
N ARG A 41 -8.81 -12.61 8.19
CA ARG A 41 -9.96 -12.76 7.28
C ARG A 41 -10.30 -11.43 6.61
N PHE A 42 -10.95 -11.53 5.46
CA PHE A 42 -11.50 -10.36 4.76
C PHE A 42 -12.39 -9.48 5.65
N SER A 43 -13.23 -10.09 6.49
CA SER A 43 -14.10 -9.36 7.42
C SER A 43 -13.33 -8.63 8.50
N GLU A 44 -12.24 -9.22 9.01
CA GLU A 44 -11.39 -8.57 10.02
C GLU A 44 -10.64 -7.38 9.41
N LEU A 45 -10.15 -7.50 8.18
CA LEU A 45 -9.49 -6.40 7.45
C LEU A 45 -10.43 -5.21 7.20
N ARG A 46 -11.74 -5.43 7.06
CA ARG A 46 -12.70 -4.34 6.85
C ARG A 46 -12.97 -3.48 8.08
N VAL A 47 -12.70 -4.00 9.28
CA VAL A 47 -12.96 -3.28 10.53
C VAL A 47 -12.08 -2.02 10.68
N PRO A 48 -10.74 -2.11 10.56
CA PRO A 48 -9.88 -0.93 10.64
C PRO A 48 -9.93 -0.06 9.38
N LEU A 49 -10.18 -0.65 8.20
CA LEU A 49 -10.21 0.05 6.91
C LEU A 49 -11.55 0.76 6.67
N ARG A 50 -11.89 1.73 7.51
CA ARG A 50 -13.15 2.49 7.39
C ARG A 50 -13.25 3.14 6.00
N GLY A 51 -14.41 3.01 5.37
CA GLY A 51 -14.66 3.54 4.02
C GLY A 51 -14.16 2.67 2.87
N VAL A 52 -13.47 1.56 3.12
CA VAL A 52 -13.13 0.61 2.04
C VAL A 52 -14.39 -0.12 1.55
N THR A 53 -14.61 -0.08 0.23
CA THR A 53 -15.65 -0.93 -0.37
C THR A 53 -15.14 -2.35 -0.51
N ALA A 54 -16.03 -3.35 -0.50
CA ALA A 54 -15.63 -4.75 -0.69
C ALA A 54 -14.90 -4.96 -2.03
N LYS A 55 -15.33 -4.25 -3.08
CA LYS A 55 -14.68 -4.25 -4.39
C LYS A 55 -13.27 -3.67 -4.32
N ALA A 56 -13.08 -2.55 -3.63
CA ALA A 56 -11.76 -1.93 -3.45
C ALA A 56 -10.82 -2.86 -2.69
N LEU A 57 -11.23 -3.40 -1.53
CA LEU A 57 -10.40 -4.32 -0.75
C LEU A 57 -10.04 -5.58 -1.54
N THR A 58 -10.98 -6.12 -2.32
CA THR A 58 -10.70 -7.26 -3.20
C THR A 58 -9.67 -6.93 -4.26
N LYS A 59 -9.74 -5.73 -4.86
CA LYS A 59 -8.75 -5.25 -5.83
C LYS A 59 -7.36 -5.14 -5.18
N SER A 60 -7.29 -4.57 -3.98
CA SER A 60 -6.04 -4.40 -3.23
C SER A 60 -5.39 -5.75 -2.91
N LEU A 61 -6.17 -6.69 -2.35
CA LEU A 61 -5.67 -8.02 -2.01
C LEU A 61 -5.19 -8.79 -3.24
N ARG A 62 -5.91 -8.69 -4.37
CA ARG A 62 -5.48 -9.31 -5.64
C ARG A 62 -4.22 -8.67 -6.22
N GLY A 63 -4.04 -7.35 -6.05
CA GLY A 63 -2.82 -6.66 -6.42
C GLY A 63 -1.64 -7.16 -5.59
N LEU A 64 -1.77 -7.10 -4.26
CA LEU A 64 -0.75 -7.59 -3.33
C LEU A 64 -0.42 -9.09 -3.50
N GLU A 65 -1.40 -9.91 -3.89
CA GLU A 65 -1.19 -11.33 -4.20
C GLU A 65 -0.42 -11.51 -5.51
N ARG A 66 -0.77 -10.78 -6.57
CA ARG A 66 -0.06 -10.79 -7.85
C ARG A 66 1.40 -10.34 -7.69
N ASP A 67 1.63 -9.32 -6.87
CA ASP A 67 2.95 -8.76 -6.62
C ASP A 67 3.77 -9.60 -5.63
N GLY A 68 3.20 -10.66 -5.06
CA GLY A 68 3.89 -11.60 -4.17
C GLY A 68 4.04 -11.13 -2.73
N TYR A 69 3.34 -10.06 -2.32
CA TYR A 69 3.38 -9.54 -0.94
C TYR A 69 2.41 -10.25 0.00
N VAL A 70 1.29 -10.74 -0.53
CA VAL A 70 0.25 -11.43 0.25
C VAL A 70 0.01 -12.82 -0.32
N VAL A 71 -0.19 -13.79 0.55
CA VAL A 71 -0.69 -15.12 0.18
C VAL A 71 -2.13 -15.28 0.68
N ARG A 72 -2.97 -15.86 -0.16
CA ARG A 72 -4.36 -16.22 0.16
C ARG A 72 -4.45 -17.71 0.46
N ASN A 73 -4.75 -18.06 1.71
CA ASN A 73 -4.92 -19.44 2.16
C ASN A 73 -6.40 -19.77 2.32
N ALA A 74 -6.88 -20.80 1.61
CA ALA A 74 -8.24 -21.30 1.71
C ALA A 74 -8.26 -22.64 2.46
N HIS A 75 -8.70 -22.62 3.72
CA HIS A 75 -8.89 -23.82 4.54
C HIS A 75 -10.39 -24.14 4.61
N GLY A 76 -10.86 -24.98 3.68
CA GLY A 76 -12.28 -25.33 3.54
C GLY A 76 -13.13 -24.09 3.25
N ARG A 77 -14.06 -23.74 4.17
CA ARG A 77 -14.91 -22.53 4.04
C ARG A 77 -14.26 -21.25 4.53
N ARG A 78 -13.02 -21.30 5.03
CA ARG A 78 -12.34 -20.17 5.69
C ARG A 78 -11.21 -19.66 4.78
N VAL A 79 -11.28 -18.39 4.42
CA VAL A 79 -10.25 -17.71 3.62
C VAL A 79 -9.52 -16.71 4.51
N GLU A 80 -8.21 -16.82 4.56
CA GLU A 80 -7.31 -15.96 5.31
C GLU A 80 -6.20 -15.44 4.40
N TYR A 81 -5.72 -14.25 4.72
CA TYR A 81 -4.66 -13.56 4.01
C TYR A 81 -3.49 -13.37 4.96
N ALA A 82 -2.27 -13.59 4.49
CA ALA A 82 -1.06 -13.42 5.28
C ALA A 82 0.04 -12.75 4.45
N LEU A 83 0.94 -12.03 5.11
CA LEU A 83 2.15 -11.52 4.44
C LEU A 83 3.09 -12.67 4.09
N THR A 84 3.65 -12.62 2.89
CA THR A 84 4.82 -13.41 2.52
C THR A 84 6.08 -12.82 3.18
N PRO A 85 7.25 -13.50 3.12
CA PRO A 85 8.50 -12.89 3.56
C PRO A 85 8.80 -11.55 2.86
N LEU A 86 8.52 -11.45 1.56
CA LEU A 86 8.64 -10.20 0.80
C LEU A 86 7.63 -9.14 1.25
N GLY A 87 6.38 -9.53 1.52
CA GLY A 87 5.39 -8.61 2.08
C GLY A 87 5.78 -8.07 3.46
N ARG A 88 6.42 -8.89 4.30
CA ARG A 88 6.94 -8.47 5.60
C ARG A 88 8.08 -7.47 5.48
N SER A 89 8.96 -7.61 4.48
CA SER A 89 10.05 -6.64 4.29
C SER A 89 9.55 -5.24 3.90
N LEU A 90 8.29 -5.09 3.43
CA LEU A 90 7.67 -3.78 3.20
C LEU A 90 7.34 -3.02 4.48
N LEU A 91 7.27 -3.67 5.64
CA LEU A 91 6.94 -3.00 6.90
C LEU A 91 8.01 -1.95 7.28
N GLY A 92 9.29 -2.21 6.97
CA GLY A 92 10.37 -1.26 7.21
C GLY A 92 10.21 0.06 6.42
N PRO A 93 10.10 0.01 5.08
CA PRO A 93 9.81 1.19 4.27
C PRO A 93 8.51 1.90 4.66
N LEU A 94 7.46 1.14 5.02
CA LEU A 94 6.21 1.73 5.52
C LEU A 94 6.39 2.42 6.87
N ASN A 95 7.25 1.94 7.77
CA ASN A 95 7.57 2.61 9.04
C ASN A 95 8.24 3.95 8.78
N ALA A 96 9.28 3.98 7.95
CA ALA A 96 9.98 5.22 7.62
C ALA A 96 9.05 6.27 6.99
N LEU A 97 8.10 5.84 6.15
CA LEU A 97 7.10 6.76 5.59
C LEU A 97 6.10 7.26 6.63
N CYS A 98 5.68 6.40 7.57
CA CYS A 98 4.81 6.81 8.67
C CYS A 98 5.52 7.79 9.60
N GLU A 99 6.76 7.51 9.99
CA GLU A 99 7.59 8.39 10.83
C GLU A 99 7.76 9.76 10.18
N TRP A 100 8.13 9.79 8.89
CA TRP A 100 8.21 11.05 8.16
C TRP A 100 6.88 11.82 8.13
N ALA A 101 5.76 11.11 7.93
CA ALA A 101 4.44 11.74 7.90
C ALA A 101 3.99 12.25 9.28
N GLU A 102 4.42 11.59 10.36
CA GLU A 102 4.21 12.04 11.73
C GLU A 102 5.01 13.32 12.01
N ASP A 103 6.28 13.35 11.61
CA ASP A 103 7.17 14.51 11.79
C ASP A 103 6.70 15.76 11.02
N HIS A 104 6.01 15.58 9.89
CA HIS A 104 5.56 16.68 9.01
C HIS A 104 4.04 16.84 8.98
N TRP A 105 3.34 16.29 9.97
CA TRP A 105 1.87 16.24 9.97
C TRP A 105 1.24 17.64 9.90
N ASP A 106 1.77 18.58 10.69
CA ASP A 106 1.26 19.96 10.76
C ASP A 106 1.49 20.69 9.42
N GLU A 107 2.68 20.55 8.83
CA GLU A 107 2.98 21.12 7.51
C GLU A 107 2.04 20.58 6.41
N MET A 108 1.70 19.29 6.48
CA MET A 108 0.75 18.67 5.55
C MET A 108 -0.69 19.19 5.74
N LEU A 109 -1.10 19.49 6.97
CA LEU A 109 -2.42 20.07 7.26
C LEU A 109 -2.50 21.51 6.75
N ASP A 110 -1.50 22.34 7.07
CA ASP A 110 -1.43 23.73 6.62
C ASP A 110 -1.49 23.83 5.08
N ALA A 111 -0.76 22.93 4.40
CA ALA A 111 -0.76 22.88 2.93
C ALA A 111 -2.13 22.49 2.35
N ARG A 112 -2.90 21.63 3.03
CA ARG A 112 -4.26 21.24 2.59
C ARG A 112 -5.25 22.38 2.78
N GLU A 113 -5.22 23.03 3.94
CA GLU A 113 -6.08 24.18 4.22
C GLU A 113 -5.83 25.32 3.22
N ALA A 114 -4.57 25.62 2.92
CA ALA A 114 -4.22 26.63 1.92
C ALA A 114 -4.72 26.30 0.51
N ALA A 115 -4.77 25.01 0.15
CA ALA A 115 -5.27 24.57 -1.16
C ALA A 115 -6.80 24.63 -1.25
N ASP A 116 -7.52 24.30 -0.17
CA ASP A 116 -8.99 24.30 -0.14
C ASP A 116 -9.59 25.72 -0.10
N VAL A 117 -8.81 26.73 0.28
CA VAL A 117 -9.21 28.15 0.31
C VAL A 117 -9.04 28.85 -1.06
N ARG A 118 -8.39 28.19 -2.03
CA ARG A 118 -8.09 28.74 -3.36
C ARG A 118 -9.06 28.27 -4.44
#